data_AF-A0A6A5HPU2-F1
#
_entry.id   AF-A0A6A5HPU2-F1
#
_cell.length_a   1.000
_cell.length_b   1.000
_cell.length_c   1.000
_cell.angle_alpha   90.00
_cell.angle_beta   90.00
_cell.angle_gamma   90.00
#
_symmetry.space_group_name_H-M   'P 1'
#
loop_
_entity.id
_entity.type
_entity.pdbx_description
1 polymer ?
#
loop_
_entity_poly.entity_id
_entity_poly.type
_entity_poly.pdbx_seq_one_letter_code
_entity_poly.pdbx_strand_id
1 'polypeptide(L)'
;MPEDILQEAFNATVSRDYEKAVGVIREVLSNSTDHSFSVEQLELIDHVYSCILNTSHYDESLIEVCWEWIDAIERNPRTVDTRAVSSSQLSIYYAYHTICRVQERMPRKATHSQLRQETWTRVTHSFSYLWAAATQLWKQYELDRLDILCSWSYLCLQFADVVTEEVLGVIENAKNSTKELLTNVIMIENGHQANQRVLTVERNIRDSKALAEKLGRRMKEVPTKPTPSENLSGDESISPPISKKWCGSEGRERS
;
A
#
# COMPACT_ATOMS: atom_id res chain seq x y z
N MET A 1 -20.54 -34.75 3.91
CA MET A 1 -19.28 -34.14 4.41
C MET A 1 -18.85 -33.19 3.32
N PRO A 2 -18.76 -31.87 3.53
CA PRO A 2 -18.09 -31.05 2.53
C PRO A 2 -16.65 -31.57 2.50
N GLU A 3 -16.19 -32.04 1.34
CA GLU A 3 -14.76 -32.27 1.12
C GLU A 3 -14.01 -31.01 1.55
N ASP A 4 -12.86 -31.17 2.21
CA ASP A 4 -11.99 -30.04 2.45
C ASP A 4 -11.57 -29.51 1.07
N ILE A 5 -12.20 -28.40 0.67
CA ILE A 5 -12.11 -27.83 -0.67
C ILE A 5 -10.67 -27.46 -1.05
N LEU A 6 -9.76 -27.38 -0.08
CA LEU A 6 -8.34 -27.12 -0.28
C LEU A 6 -7.44 -28.34 0.02
N GLN A 7 -8.00 -29.53 0.18
CA GLN A 7 -7.21 -30.74 0.45
C GLN A 7 -6.19 -31.03 -0.65
N GLU A 8 -6.53 -30.77 -1.91
CA GLU A 8 -5.60 -30.94 -3.02
C GLU A 8 -4.46 -29.92 -2.96
N ALA A 9 -4.75 -28.66 -2.61
CA ALA A 9 -3.73 -27.64 -2.40
C ALA A 9 -2.79 -28.04 -1.27
N PHE A 10 -3.32 -28.55 -0.15
CA PHE A 10 -2.52 -29.07 0.96
C PHE A 10 -1.61 -30.24 0.52
N ASN A 11 -2.13 -31.21 -0.23
CA ASN A 11 -1.33 -32.33 -0.71
C ASN A 11 -0.20 -31.87 -1.66
N ALA A 12 -0.47 -30.84 -2.46
CA ALA A 12 0.53 -30.21 -3.32
C ALA A 12 1.63 -29.50 -2.50
N THR A 13 1.31 -28.80 -1.41
CA THR A 13 2.33 -28.19 -0.54
C THR A 13 3.22 -29.21 0.16
N VAL A 14 2.67 -30.37 0.57
CA VAL A 14 3.46 -31.49 1.11
C VAL A 14 4.50 -31.98 0.10
N SER A 15 4.16 -31.96 -1.19
CA SER A 15 5.04 -32.32 -2.29
C SER A 15 5.93 -31.17 -2.79
N ARG A 16 5.84 -29.99 -2.15
CA ARG A 16 6.49 -28.73 -2.53
C ARG A 16 6.14 -28.24 -3.94
N ASP A 17 4.99 -28.66 -4.47
CA ASP A 17 4.46 -28.21 -5.75
C ASP A 17 3.55 -27.00 -5.53
N TYR A 18 4.17 -25.85 -5.28
CA TYR A 18 3.46 -24.62 -4.94
C TYR A 18 2.71 -24.03 -6.14
N GLU A 19 3.19 -24.26 -7.36
CA GLU A 19 2.49 -23.85 -8.60
C GLU A 19 1.16 -24.60 -8.75
N LYS A 20 1.17 -25.91 -8.48
CA LYS A 20 -0.07 -26.67 -8.39
C LYS A 20 -0.96 -26.18 -7.26
N ALA A 21 -0.39 -25.96 -6.06
CA ALA A 21 -1.16 -25.52 -4.89
C ALA A 21 -1.89 -24.19 -5.14
N VAL A 22 -1.20 -23.19 -5.71
CA VAL A 22 -1.81 -21.90 -6.03
C VAL A 22 -2.84 -22.02 -7.16
N GLY A 23 -2.62 -22.92 -8.13
CA GLY A 23 -3.59 -23.24 -9.17
C GLY A 23 -4.92 -23.73 -8.59
N VAL A 24 -4.87 -24.66 -7.64
CA VAL A 24 -6.07 -25.17 -6.94
C VAL A 24 -6.76 -24.05 -6.15
N ILE A 25 -6.00 -23.23 -5.42
CA ILE A 25 -6.58 -22.10 -4.67
C ILE A 25 -7.28 -21.13 -5.63
N ARG A 26 -6.66 -20.76 -6.75
CA ARG A 26 -7.27 -19.89 -7.77
C ARG A 26 -8.55 -20.47 -8.34
N GLU A 27 -8.59 -21.78 -8.59
CA GLU A 27 -9.80 -22.48 -9.06
C GLU A 27 -10.92 -22.46 -8.01
N VAL A 28 -10.59 -22.70 -6.74
CA VAL A 28 -11.58 -22.61 -5.65
C VAL A 28 -12.11 -21.19 -5.50
N LEU A 29 -11.23 -20.18 -5.58
CA LEU A 29 -11.61 -18.77 -5.49
C LEU A 29 -12.49 -18.32 -6.66
N SER A 30 -12.29 -18.87 -7.87
CA SER A 30 -13.10 -18.51 -9.04
C SER A 30 -14.47 -19.20 -9.05
N ASN A 31 -14.57 -20.41 -8.51
CA ASN A 31 -15.79 -21.21 -8.51
C ASN A 31 -16.71 -20.98 -7.31
N SER A 32 -16.17 -20.39 -6.24
CA SER A 32 -16.93 -20.11 -5.02
C SER A 32 -16.97 -18.62 -4.76
N THR A 33 -18.16 -18.03 -4.67
CA THR A 33 -18.37 -16.61 -4.31
C THR A 33 -18.94 -16.41 -2.90
N ASP A 34 -19.57 -17.43 -2.30
CA ASP A 34 -20.30 -17.29 -1.03
C ASP A 34 -19.76 -18.15 0.13
N HIS A 35 -18.56 -18.72 0.00
CA HIS A 35 -17.94 -19.55 1.05
C HIS A 35 -16.99 -18.76 1.95
N SER A 36 -17.13 -18.84 3.28
CA SER A 36 -16.07 -18.39 4.21
C SER A 36 -15.08 -19.53 4.40
N PHE A 37 -13.78 -19.24 4.27
CA PHE A 37 -12.74 -20.21 4.61
C PHE A 37 -12.63 -20.41 6.13
N SER A 38 -12.23 -21.60 6.56
CA SER A 38 -11.81 -21.83 7.95
C SER A 38 -10.47 -21.14 8.24
N VAL A 39 -10.08 -21.07 9.52
CA VAL A 39 -8.78 -20.51 9.91
C VAL A 39 -7.63 -21.31 9.30
N GLU A 40 -7.73 -22.64 9.32
CA GLU A 40 -6.72 -23.54 8.75
C GLU A 40 -6.59 -23.37 7.22
N GLN A 41 -7.71 -23.14 6.54
CA GLN A 41 -7.74 -22.86 5.11
C GLN A 41 -7.09 -21.51 4.79
N LEU A 42 -7.35 -20.47 5.59
CA LEU A 42 -6.67 -19.18 5.46
C LEU A 42 -5.17 -19.30 5.69
N GLU A 43 -4.73 -20.04 6.71
CA GLU A 43 -3.30 -20.28 6.98
C GLU A 43 -2.62 -21.07 5.84
N LEU A 44 -3.33 -22.02 5.22
CA LEU A 44 -2.83 -22.73 4.03
C LEU A 44 -2.71 -21.77 2.83
N ILE A 45 -3.73 -20.96 2.56
CA ILE A 45 -3.71 -19.94 1.51
C ILE A 45 -2.51 -19.00 1.74
N ASP A 46 -2.34 -18.55 2.98
CA ASP A 46 -1.27 -17.68 3.41
C ASP A 46 0.12 -18.28 3.14
N HIS A 47 0.29 -19.54 3.53
CA HIS A 47 1.53 -20.27 3.30
C HIS A 47 1.84 -20.42 1.80
N VAL A 48 0.86 -20.80 0.99
CA VAL A 48 1.05 -21.00 -0.46
C VAL A 48 1.45 -19.69 -1.14
N TYR A 49 0.73 -18.60 -0.89
CA TYR A 49 1.05 -17.30 -1.50
C TYR A 49 2.42 -16.76 -1.03
N SER A 50 2.78 -16.95 0.24
CA SER A 50 4.11 -16.60 0.73
C SER A 50 5.22 -17.36 -0.03
N CYS A 51 5.03 -18.65 -0.28
CA CYS A 51 5.96 -19.46 -1.06
C CYS A 51 6.06 -19.01 -2.53
N ILE A 52 4.93 -18.78 -3.19
CA ILE A 52 4.89 -18.27 -4.58
C ILE A 52 5.54 -16.90 -4.70
N LEU A 53 5.32 -16.02 -3.73
CA LEU A 53 5.94 -14.69 -3.73
C LEU A 53 7.47 -14.80 -3.64
N ASN A 54 8.00 -15.73 -2.85
CA ASN A 54 9.44 -15.95 -2.70
C ASN A 54 10.10 -16.54 -3.95
N THR A 55 9.34 -17.24 -4.81
CA THR A 55 9.83 -17.76 -6.10
C THR A 55 9.55 -16.83 -7.28
N SER A 56 8.81 -15.75 -7.04
CA SER A 56 8.52 -14.73 -8.06
C SER A 56 9.71 -13.79 -8.25
N HIS A 57 10.12 -13.57 -9.50
CA HIS A 57 11.33 -12.79 -9.82
C HIS A 57 11.06 -11.50 -10.59
N TYR A 58 9.86 -11.35 -11.18
CA TYR A 58 9.49 -10.16 -11.94
C TYR A 58 8.65 -9.21 -11.08
N ASP A 59 8.86 -7.91 -11.28
CA ASP A 59 8.19 -6.85 -10.53
C ASP A 59 6.67 -6.91 -10.72
N GLU A 60 6.23 -7.09 -11.96
CA GLU A 60 4.83 -7.26 -12.32
C GLU A 60 4.22 -8.49 -11.64
N SER A 61 4.89 -9.65 -11.68
CA SER A 61 4.39 -10.87 -11.05
C SER A 61 4.32 -10.74 -9.53
N LEU A 62 5.26 -10.03 -8.90
CA LEU A 62 5.22 -9.77 -7.45
C LEU A 62 3.98 -8.95 -7.07
N ILE A 63 3.65 -7.91 -7.85
CA ILE A 63 2.44 -7.11 -7.60
C ILE A 63 1.18 -7.95 -7.79
N GLU A 64 1.10 -8.74 -8.87
CA GLU A 64 -0.04 -9.62 -9.15
C GLU A 64 -0.26 -10.64 -8.02
N VAL A 65 0.78 -11.35 -7.61
CA VAL A 65 0.73 -12.32 -6.51
C VAL A 65 0.30 -11.65 -5.20
N CYS A 66 0.83 -10.46 -4.88
CA CYS A 66 0.41 -9.74 -3.67
C CYS A 66 -1.07 -9.35 -3.72
N TRP A 67 -1.59 -8.92 -4.86
CA TRP A 67 -3.02 -8.60 -4.99
C TRP A 67 -3.90 -9.82 -4.86
N GLU A 68 -3.57 -10.92 -5.53
CA GLU A 68 -4.29 -12.18 -5.40
C GLU A 68 -4.31 -12.68 -3.96
N TRP A 69 -3.18 -12.57 -3.25
CA TRP A 69 -3.07 -12.98 -1.85
C TRP A 69 -3.97 -12.13 -0.94
N ILE A 70 -3.94 -10.81 -1.10
CA ILE A 70 -4.83 -9.90 -0.35
C ILE A 70 -6.29 -10.25 -0.66
N ASP A 71 -6.66 -10.38 -1.94
CA ASP A 71 -8.03 -10.66 -2.35
C ASP A 71 -8.54 -12.01 -1.82
N ALA A 72 -7.67 -13.03 -1.76
CA ALA A 72 -8.00 -14.34 -1.21
C ALA A 72 -8.28 -14.29 0.30
N ILE A 73 -7.45 -13.59 1.07
CA ILE A 73 -7.61 -13.43 2.53
C ILE A 73 -8.81 -12.54 2.86
N GLU A 74 -8.98 -11.47 2.10
CA GLU A 74 -9.99 -10.43 2.35
C GLU A 74 -11.37 -10.75 1.77
N ARG A 75 -11.51 -11.92 1.16
CA ARG A 75 -12.71 -12.36 0.45
C ARG A 75 -13.94 -12.41 1.37
N ASN A 76 -15.09 -12.04 0.82
CA ASN A 76 -16.36 -12.12 1.52
C ASN A 76 -17.05 -13.49 1.28
N PRO A 77 -17.76 -14.04 2.28
CA PRO A 77 -17.78 -13.60 3.68
C PRO A 77 -16.43 -13.88 4.38
N ARG A 78 -15.95 -12.91 5.19
CA ARG A 78 -14.68 -13.05 5.94
C ARG A 78 -14.87 -13.90 7.19
N THR A 79 -13.83 -14.67 7.53
CA THR A 79 -13.77 -15.46 8.77
C THR A 79 -13.73 -14.55 9.98
N VAL A 80 -14.68 -14.72 10.90
CA VAL A 80 -14.80 -13.93 12.13
C VAL A 80 -14.18 -14.71 13.29
N ASP A 81 -12.85 -14.74 13.34
CA ASP A 81 -12.08 -15.46 14.35
C ASP A 81 -10.82 -14.67 14.73
N THR A 82 -10.44 -14.69 16.01
CA THR A 82 -9.29 -13.96 16.53
C THR A 82 -7.96 -14.43 15.94
N ARG A 83 -7.79 -15.74 15.73
CA ARG A 83 -6.61 -16.33 15.10
C ARG A 83 -6.55 -15.97 13.62
N ALA A 84 -7.69 -15.97 12.93
CA ALA A 84 -7.76 -15.50 11.53
C ALA A 84 -7.27 -14.05 11.39
N VAL A 85 -7.72 -13.14 12.26
CA VAL A 85 -7.27 -11.74 12.26
C VAL A 85 -5.77 -11.63 12.58
N SER A 86 -5.29 -12.37 13.59
CA SER A 86 -3.88 -12.35 14.00
C SER A 86 -2.95 -12.85 12.89
N SER A 87 -3.31 -13.96 12.23
CA SER A 87 -2.55 -14.52 11.10
C SER A 87 -2.58 -13.59 9.89
N SER A 88 -3.78 -13.13 9.50
CA SER A 88 -3.97 -12.39 8.25
C SER A 88 -3.37 -10.99 8.25
N GLN A 89 -3.34 -10.31 9.40
CA GLN A 89 -2.89 -8.90 9.45
C GLN A 89 -1.43 -8.74 9.01
N LEU A 90 -0.56 -9.67 9.39
CA LEU A 90 0.86 -9.61 9.06
C LEU A 90 1.10 -9.88 7.57
N SER A 91 0.34 -10.80 7.00
CA SER A 91 0.44 -11.17 5.59
C SER A 91 -0.11 -10.08 4.68
N ILE A 92 -1.24 -9.48 5.04
CA ILE A 92 -1.78 -8.29 4.35
C ILE A 92 -0.76 -7.14 4.43
N TYR A 93 -0.17 -6.88 5.60
CA TYR A 93 0.92 -5.91 5.75
C TYR A 93 2.07 -6.19 4.79
N TYR A 94 2.55 -7.43 4.76
CA TYR A 94 3.72 -7.81 3.97
C TYR A 94 3.46 -7.71 2.46
N ALA A 95 2.25 -8.08 2.01
CA ALA A 95 1.82 -7.92 0.63
C ALA A 95 1.81 -6.44 0.22
N TYR A 96 1.20 -5.55 1.03
CA TYR A 96 1.22 -4.11 0.76
C TYR A 96 2.62 -3.50 0.82
N HIS A 97 3.45 -3.95 1.76
CA HIS A 97 4.85 -3.55 1.83
C HIS A 97 5.60 -3.89 0.54
N THR A 98 5.41 -5.12 0.05
CA THR A 98 6.02 -5.59 -1.19
C THR A 98 5.53 -4.79 -2.39
N ILE A 99 4.22 -4.55 -2.51
CA ILE A 99 3.63 -3.70 -3.56
C ILE A 99 4.27 -2.31 -3.53
N CYS A 100 4.37 -1.67 -2.36
CA CYS A 100 5.00 -0.35 -2.23
C CYS A 100 6.46 -0.37 -2.70
N ARG A 101 7.23 -1.37 -2.29
CA ARG A 101 8.66 -1.51 -2.66
C ARG A 101 8.83 -1.67 -4.15
N VAL A 102 7.95 -2.45 -4.80
CA VAL A 102 7.98 -2.62 -6.26
C VAL A 102 7.58 -1.30 -6.95
N GLN A 103 6.50 -0.65 -6.52
CA GLN A 103 6.06 0.64 -7.08
C GLN A 103 7.13 1.74 -6.99
N GLU A 104 7.97 1.74 -5.95
CA GLU A 104 9.05 2.72 -5.81
C GLU A 104 10.27 2.43 -6.69
N ARG A 105 10.55 1.16 -7.02
CA ARG A 105 11.72 0.78 -7.85
C ARG A 105 11.42 0.68 -9.33
N MET A 106 10.16 0.44 -9.71
CA MET A 106 9.76 0.42 -11.12
C MET A 106 9.87 1.82 -11.76
N PRO A 107 10.12 1.91 -13.07
CA PRO A 107 10.10 3.19 -13.79
C PRO A 107 8.77 3.92 -13.60
N ARG A 108 8.83 5.17 -13.15
CA ARG A 108 7.63 5.99 -12.89
C ARG A 108 6.89 6.29 -14.19
N LYS A 109 5.78 5.59 -14.40
CA LYS A 109 4.80 5.88 -15.46
C LYS A 109 3.98 7.12 -15.07
N ALA A 110 3.30 7.74 -16.04
CA ALA A 110 2.42 8.88 -15.78
C ALA A 110 1.32 8.58 -14.73
N THR A 111 0.93 7.32 -14.61
CA THR A 111 -0.08 6.82 -13.65
C THR A 111 0.48 6.52 -12.27
N HIS A 112 1.77 6.72 -12.01
CA HIS A 112 2.41 6.33 -10.74
C HIS A 112 1.68 6.91 -9.52
N SER A 113 1.46 8.23 -9.49
CA SER A 113 0.77 8.89 -8.37
C SER A 113 -0.67 8.39 -8.17
N GLN A 114 -1.38 8.11 -9.27
CA GLN A 114 -2.73 7.54 -9.20
C GLN A 114 -2.69 6.12 -8.60
N LEU A 115 -1.79 5.26 -9.09
CA LEU A 115 -1.64 3.89 -8.60
C LEU A 115 -1.27 3.86 -7.11
N ARG A 116 -0.39 4.76 -6.67
CA ARG A 116 -0.03 4.98 -5.27
C ARG A 116 -1.27 5.29 -4.43
N GLN A 117 -2.08 6.24 -4.89
CA GLN A 117 -3.31 6.65 -4.21
C GLN A 117 -4.33 5.51 -4.13
N GLU A 118 -4.57 4.80 -5.23
CA GLU A 118 -5.49 3.65 -5.28
C GLU A 118 -5.03 2.53 -4.33
N THR A 119 -3.73 2.23 -4.32
CA THR A 119 -3.14 1.25 -3.39
C THR A 119 -3.35 1.70 -1.95
N TRP A 120 -3.11 2.98 -1.64
CA TRP A 120 -3.31 3.53 -0.31
C TRP A 120 -4.77 3.48 0.15
N THR A 121 -5.72 3.74 -0.75
CA THR A 121 -7.16 3.57 -0.46
C THR A 121 -7.46 2.13 -0.06
N ARG A 122 -6.87 1.14 -0.75
CA ARG A 122 -7.03 -0.27 -0.38
C ARG A 122 -6.39 -0.59 0.99
N VAL A 123 -5.16 -0.14 1.23
CA VAL A 123 -4.49 -0.25 2.55
C VAL A 123 -5.39 0.27 3.67
N THR A 124 -5.94 1.47 3.48
CA THR A 124 -6.80 2.12 4.48
C THR A 124 -8.04 1.28 4.76
N HIS A 125 -8.67 0.72 3.72
CA HIS A 125 -9.85 -0.13 3.88
C HIS A 125 -9.52 -1.42 4.65
N SER A 126 -8.46 -2.14 4.26
CA SER A 126 -8.04 -3.39 4.89
C SER A 126 -7.70 -3.20 6.36
N PHE A 127 -6.89 -2.19 6.69
CA PHE A 127 -6.47 -1.96 8.08
C PHE A 127 -7.56 -1.35 8.95
N SER A 128 -8.47 -0.54 8.37
CA SER A 128 -9.67 -0.09 9.09
C SER A 128 -10.56 -1.27 9.45
N TYR A 129 -10.75 -2.22 8.52
CA TYR A 129 -11.50 -3.45 8.79
C TYR A 129 -10.81 -4.29 9.88
N LEU A 130 -9.50 -4.57 9.74
CA LEU A 130 -8.75 -5.37 10.70
C LEU A 130 -8.82 -4.76 12.10
N TRP A 131 -8.67 -3.43 12.21
CA TRP A 131 -8.80 -2.72 13.48
C TRP A 131 -10.23 -2.81 14.06
N ALA A 132 -11.26 -2.64 13.23
CA ALA A 132 -12.64 -2.79 13.66
C ALA A 132 -12.93 -4.23 14.15
N ALA A 133 -12.51 -5.25 13.39
CA ALA A 133 -12.66 -6.66 13.78
C ALA A 133 -11.90 -6.96 15.09
N ALA A 134 -10.66 -6.51 15.20
CA ALA A 134 -9.84 -6.65 16.40
C ALA A 134 -10.48 -6.01 17.63
N THR A 135 -11.05 -4.81 17.49
CA THR A 135 -11.70 -4.10 18.60
C THR A 135 -13.00 -4.75 19.06
N GLN A 136 -13.68 -5.48 18.17
CA GLN A 136 -14.88 -6.25 18.47
C GLN A 136 -14.59 -7.64 19.05
N LEU A 137 -13.59 -8.36 18.51
CA LEU A 137 -13.32 -9.76 18.83
C LEU A 137 -12.41 -9.95 20.04
N TRP A 138 -11.35 -9.15 20.15
CA TRP A 138 -10.39 -9.28 21.24
C TRP A 138 -10.85 -8.55 22.50
N LYS A 139 -10.17 -8.78 23.62
CA LYS A 139 -10.32 -7.90 24.80
C LYS A 139 -9.52 -6.62 24.61
N GLN A 140 -9.91 -5.56 25.31
CA GLN A 140 -9.29 -4.23 25.17
C GLN A 140 -7.79 -4.19 25.48
N TYR A 141 -7.30 -5.16 26.24
CA TYR A 141 -5.91 -5.26 26.68
C TYR A 141 -5.07 -6.28 25.89
N GLU A 142 -5.62 -6.90 24.85
CA GLU A 142 -4.86 -7.82 23.99
C GLU A 142 -3.80 -7.03 23.19
N LEU A 143 -2.54 -7.46 23.30
CA LEU A 143 -1.42 -6.79 22.66
C LEU A 143 -1.45 -6.89 21.13
N ASP A 144 -2.04 -7.95 20.58
CA ASP A 144 -2.17 -8.18 19.13
C ASP A 144 -2.92 -7.02 18.44
N ARG A 145 -3.77 -6.28 19.16
CA ARG A 145 -4.39 -5.04 18.66
C ARG A 145 -3.32 -4.03 18.25
N LEU A 146 -2.27 -3.87 19.07
CA LEU A 146 -1.17 -2.94 18.79
C LEU A 146 -0.34 -3.39 17.58
N ASP A 147 -0.29 -4.69 17.26
CA ASP A 147 0.43 -5.18 16.09
C ASP A 147 -0.23 -4.70 14.78
N ILE A 148 -1.56 -4.62 14.74
CA ILE A 148 -2.29 -4.01 13.61
C ILE A 148 -1.92 -2.53 13.45
N LEU A 149 -1.87 -1.77 14.55
CA LEU A 149 -1.48 -0.35 14.51
C LEU A 149 -0.01 -0.17 14.10
N CYS A 150 0.88 -1.05 14.56
CA CYS A 150 2.27 -1.08 14.13
C CYS A 150 2.37 -1.25 12.61
N SER A 151 1.76 -2.32 12.08
CA SER A 151 1.70 -2.61 10.64
C SER A 151 1.14 -1.43 9.83
N TRP A 152 0.00 -0.87 10.26
CA TRP A 152 -0.62 0.27 9.57
C TRP A 152 0.27 1.52 9.59
N SER A 153 0.90 1.82 10.73
CA SER A 153 1.80 2.97 10.85
C SER A 153 3.07 2.83 9.99
N TYR A 154 3.59 1.61 9.80
CA TYR A 154 4.69 1.37 8.87
C TYR A 154 4.27 1.64 7.42
N LEU A 155 3.05 1.24 7.04
CA LEU A 155 2.52 1.55 5.71
C LEU A 155 2.28 3.05 5.53
N CYS A 156 1.86 3.79 6.56
CA CYS A 156 1.80 5.26 6.50
C CYS A 156 3.15 5.88 6.14
N LEU A 157 4.25 5.29 6.62
CA LEU A 157 5.60 5.77 6.33
C LEU A 157 5.99 5.51 4.87
N GLN A 158 5.65 4.32 4.38
CA GLN A 158 5.91 3.87 3.02
C GLN A 158 5.04 4.60 2.00
N PHE A 159 3.85 5.03 2.41
CA PHE A 159 2.87 5.79 1.63
C PHE A 159 2.79 7.27 2.01
N ALA A 160 3.89 7.84 2.50
CA ALA A 160 3.94 9.24 2.93
C ALA A 160 3.59 10.28 1.85
N ASP A 161 3.66 9.92 0.56
CA ASP A 161 3.26 10.75 -0.58
C ASP A 161 1.73 10.87 -0.75
N VAL A 162 0.96 9.91 -0.23
CA VAL A 162 -0.50 9.81 -0.44
C VAL A 162 -1.30 9.61 0.85
N VAL A 163 -0.64 9.37 1.99
CA VAL A 163 -1.26 9.29 3.32
C VAL A 163 -1.96 10.61 3.67
N THR A 164 -3.12 10.52 4.31
CA THR A 164 -3.89 11.68 4.75
C THR A 164 -3.75 11.91 6.25
N GLU A 165 -3.85 13.18 6.67
CA GLU A 165 -3.90 13.55 8.10
C GLU A 165 -5.07 12.89 8.83
N GLU A 166 -6.19 12.63 8.15
CA GLU A 166 -7.33 11.92 8.72
C GLU A 166 -6.95 10.51 9.16
N VAL A 167 -6.29 9.73 8.30
CA VAL A 167 -5.86 8.36 8.65
C VAL A 167 -4.81 8.38 9.76
N LEU A 168 -3.85 9.31 9.70
CA LEU A 168 -2.85 9.48 10.77
C LEU A 168 -3.52 9.80 12.11
N GLY A 169 -4.55 10.67 12.11
CA GLY A 169 -5.35 10.99 13.28
C GLY A 169 -6.12 9.79 13.84
N VAL A 170 -6.69 8.94 12.97
CA VAL A 170 -7.36 7.69 13.39
C VAL A 170 -6.39 6.76 14.11
N ILE A 171 -5.20 6.52 13.55
CA ILE A 171 -4.19 5.64 14.16
C ILE A 171 -3.66 6.24 15.47
N GLU A 172 -3.42 7.56 15.50
CA GLU A 172 -2.96 8.28 16.69
C GLU A 172 -3.97 8.17 17.84
N ASN A 173 -5.25 8.38 17.55
CA ASN A 173 -6.34 8.25 18.52
C ASN A 173 -6.48 6.81 19.02
N ALA A 174 -6.49 5.83 18.11
CA ALA A 174 -6.53 4.41 18.46
C ALA A 174 -5.37 4.03 19.40
N LYS A 175 -4.15 4.44 19.07
CA LYS A 175 -2.95 4.21 19.89
C LYS A 175 -3.04 4.89 21.25
N ASN A 176 -3.53 6.13 21.32
CA ASN A 176 -3.68 6.87 22.57
C ASN A 176 -4.69 6.19 23.50
N SER A 177 -5.86 5.82 22.97
CA SER A 177 -6.89 5.10 23.73
C SER A 177 -6.38 3.75 24.22
N THR A 178 -5.67 2.99 23.39
CA THR A 178 -5.06 1.72 23.84
C THR A 178 -4.01 1.97 24.91
N LYS A 179 -3.08 2.92 24.74
CA LYS A 179 -2.06 3.25 25.76
C LYS A 179 -2.67 3.58 27.12
N GLU A 180 -3.73 4.40 27.14
CA GLU A 180 -4.41 4.78 28.38
C GLU A 180 -5.02 3.56 29.08
N LEU A 181 -5.70 2.69 28.34
CA LEU A 181 -6.27 1.45 28.86
C LEU A 181 -5.18 0.52 29.41
N LEU A 182 -4.11 0.30 28.65
CA LEU A 182 -3.03 -0.60 29.04
C LEU A 182 -2.29 -0.13 30.30
N THR A 183 -2.13 1.18 30.49
CA THR A 183 -1.51 1.76 31.69
C THR A 183 -2.22 1.35 32.98
N ASN A 184 -3.53 1.10 32.90
CA ASN A 184 -4.37 0.77 34.06
C ASN A 184 -4.56 -0.73 34.29
N VAL A 185 -4.16 -1.59 33.35
CA VAL A 185 -4.58 -3.01 33.31
C VAL A 185 -3.42 -4.00 33.15
N ILE A 186 -2.32 -3.61 32.50
CA ILE A 186 -1.27 -4.56 32.12
C ILE A 186 -0.37 -4.98 33.30
N MET A 187 -0.16 -6.31 33.43
CA MET A 187 0.91 -6.88 34.24
C MET A 187 2.29 -6.44 33.74
N ILE A 188 3.20 -6.11 34.66
CA ILE A 188 4.54 -5.56 34.40
C ILE A 188 5.30 -6.30 33.29
N GLU A 189 5.17 -7.63 33.22
CA GLU A 189 5.85 -8.50 32.24
C GLU A 189 5.49 -8.16 30.77
N ASN A 190 4.26 -7.73 30.52
CA ASN A 190 3.79 -7.34 29.18
C ASN A 190 3.94 -5.83 28.91
N GLY A 191 4.22 -5.03 29.95
CA GLY A 191 4.32 -3.58 29.87
C GLY A 191 5.46 -3.11 28.95
N HIS A 192 6.61 -3.80 28.96
CA HIS A 192 7.71 -3.45 28.08
C HIS A 192 7.34 -3.61 26.60
N GLN A 193 6.73 -4.74 26.23
CA GLN A 193 6.33 -5.01 24.86
C GLN A 193 5.23 -4.06 24.38
N ALA A 194 4.25 -3.76 25.24
CA ALA A 194 3.22 -2.77 24.95
C ALA A 194 3.82 -1.39 24.68
N ASN A 195 4.74 -0.94 25.54
CA ASN A 195 5.41 0.34 25.39
C ASN A 195 6.24 0.43 24.11
N GLN A 196 6.96 -0.63 23.74
CA GLN A 196 7.72 -0.68 22.48
C GLN A 196 6.82 -0.51 21.24
N ARG A 197 5.65 -1.18 21.23
CA ARG A 197 4.69 -1.07 20.13
C ARG A 197 4.07 0.33 20.05
N VAL A 198 3.64 0.88 21.19
CA VAL A 198 3.11 2.26 21.29
C VAL A 198 4.14 3.27 20.80
N LEU A 199 5.40 3.16 21.21
CA LEU A 199 6.48 4.04 20.77
C LEU A 199 6.80 3.88 19.28
N THR A 200 6.71 2.66 18.76
CA THR A 200 6.87 2.39 17.31
C THR A 200 5.80 3.13 16.51
N VAL A 201 4.54 3.00 16.89
CA VAL A 201 3.43 3.70 16.22
C VAL A 201 3.61 5.22 16.31
N GLU A 202 3.97 5.74 17.48
CA GLU A 202 4.19 7.17 17.68
C GLU A 202 5.32 7.73 16.82
N ARG A 203 6.46 7.02 16.77
CA ARG A 203 7.58 7.39 15.90
C ARG A 203 7.15 7.38 14.43
N ASN A 204 6.51 6.31 13.98
CA ASN A 204 6.12 6.15 12.59
C ASN A 204 5.13 7.25 12.15
N ILE A 205 4.14 7.62 12.99
CA ILE A 205 3.22 8.73 12.69
C ILE A 205 3.98 10.05 12.57
N ARG A 206 4.90 10.35 13.49
CA ARG A 206 5.71 11.56 13.45
C ARG A 206 6.54 11.64 12.18
N ASP A 207 7.21 10.56 11.84
CA ASP A 207 8.09 10.49 10.66
C ASP A 207 7.26 10.54 9.36
N SER A 208 6.06 9.94 9.34
CA SER A 208 5.10 10.05 8.23
C SER A 208 4.67 11.50 7.99
N LYS A 209 4.28 12.23 9.04
CA LYS A 209 3.92 13.65 8.94
C LYS A 209 5.07 14.47 8.37
N ALA A 210 6.29 14.28 8.90
CA ALA A 210 7.48 14.99 8.42
C ALA A 210 7.81 14.67 6.95
N LEU A 211 7.65 13.42 6.52
CA LEU A 211 7.85 13.01 5.13
C LEU A 211 6.77 13.58 4.20
N ALA A 212 5.50 13.51 4.60
CA ALA A 212 4.38 14.05 3.85
C ALA A 212 4.54 15.56 3.63
N GLU A 213 4.93 16.33 4.66
CA GLU A 213 5.23 17.75 4.52
C GLU A 213 6.36 18.02 3.53
N LYS A 214 7.44 17.23 3.58
CA LYS A 214 8.58 17.37 2.66
C LYS A 214 8.19 17.07 1.22
N LEU A 215 7.34 16.07 0.99
CA LEU A 215 6.86 15.68 -0.33
C LEU A 215 5.85 16.68 -0.89
N GLY A 216 4.93 17.19 -0.05
CA GLY A 216 4.01 18.26 -0.40
C GLY A 216 4.70 19.59 -0.73
N ARG A 217 5.87 19.87 -0.13
CA ARG A 217 6.71 21.01 -0.52
C ARG A 217 7.42 20.81 -1.86
N ARG A 218 7.84 19.58 -2.20
CA ARG A 218 8.53 19.28 -3.47
C ARG A 218 7.65 19.40 -4.71
N MET A 219 6.35 19.17 -4.62
CA MET A 219 5.45 19.35 -5.78
C MET A 219 5.18 20.82 -6.14
N LYS A 220 5.52 21.78 -5.27
CA LYS A 220 5.36 23.22 -5.55
C LYS A 220 6.55 23.87 -6.25
N GLU A 221 7.70 23.21 -6.33
CA GLU A 221 8.87 23.71 -7.06
C GLU A 221 8.89 23.18 -8.49
N VAL A 222 8.07 23.78 -9.36
CA VAL A 222 8.32 23.73 -10.80
C VAL A 222 9.52 24.65 -11.09
N PRO A 223 10.54 24.23 -11.85
CA PRO A 223 11.63 25.13 -12.23
C PRO A 223 11.07 26.20 -13.19
N THR A 224 10.86 27.41 -12.68
CA THR A 224 10.66 28.60 -13.51
C THR A 224 11.93 28.84 -14.33
N LYS A 225 11.84 28.61 -15.65
CA LYS A 225 12.79 29.17 -16.61
C LYS A 225 12.83 30.69 -16.43
N PRO A 226 14.02 31.32 -16.34
CA PRO A 226 14.09 32.77 -16.33
C PRO A 226 13.77 33.30 -17.74
N THR A 227 12.71 34.10 -17.84
CA THR A 227 12.44 34.94 -19.01
C THR A 227 13.05 36.32 -18.70
N PRO A 228 13.85 36.93 -19.59
CA PRO A 228 14.46 38.22 -19.32
C PRO A 228 13.40 39.32 -19.42
N SER A 229 13.26 40.09 -18.34
CA SER A 229 12.40 41.27 -18.27
C SER A 229 13.11 42.46 -18.94
N GLU A 230 12.56 42.94 -20.05
CA GLU A 230 12.81 44.29 -20.53
C GLU A 230 12.01 45.31 -19.69
N ASN A 231 12.67 46.43 -19.38
CA ASN A 231 12.12 47.77 -19.19
C ASN A 231 13.33 48.73 -19.11
N LEU A 232 13.42 49.93 -19.67
CA LEU A 232 12.56 50.80 -20.49
C LEU A 232 13.44 52.02 -20.91
N SER A 233 12.88 52.88 -21.78
CA SER A 233 13.30 54.24 -22.20
C SER A 233 14.23 54.30 -23.42
N GLY A 234 13.97 55.08 -24.47
CA GLY A 234 12.90 56.02 -24.78
C GLY A 234 13.12 56.63 -26.18
N ASP A 235 12.09 57.35 -26.64
CA ASP A 235 12.05 58.36 -27.71
C ASP A 235 11.83 58.01 -29.20
N GLU A 236 10.91 58.84 -29.73
CA GLU A 236 10.71 59.34 -31.11
C GLU A 236 9.84 58.59 -32.16
N SER A 237 8.62 59.13 -32.30
CA SER A 237 7.91 59.57 -33.53
C SER A 237 7.74 58.63 -34.76
N ILE A 238 6.53 58.08 -34.87
CA ILE A 238 5.52 58.22 -35.95
C ILE A 238 5.98 58.37 -37.44
N SER A 239 5.59 57.36 -38.24
CA SER A 239 5.05 57.37 -39.64
C SER A 239 5.87 56.79 -40.84
N PRO A 240 5.20 56.25 -41.90
CA PRO A 240 5.50 54.96 -42.59
C PRO A 240 5.94 55.18 -44.07
N PRO A 241 5.73 54.27 -45.07
CA PRO A 241 5.64 52.79 -45.21
C PRO A 241 6.70 52.25 -46.23
N ILE A 242 6.60 50.99 -46.71
CA ILE A 242 6.61 50.59 -48.16
C ILE A 242 6.92 49.09 -48.34
N SER A 243 6.03 48.44 -49.10
CA SER A 243 6.18 47.12 -49.75
C SER A 243 7.11 47.15 -50.95
N LYS A 244 7.86 46.06 -51.26
CA LYS A 244 8.09 45.59 -52.66
C LYS A 244 8.83 44.24 -52.78
N LYS A 245 8.20 43.36 -53.59
CA LYS A 245 8.68 42.37 -54.61
C LYS A 245 9.64 41.23 -54.18
N TRP A 246 9.32 39.94 -54.35
CA TRP A 246 9.06 39.06 -55.52
C TRP A 246 10.30 38.57 -56.31
N CYS A 247 10.25 37.26 -56.62
CA CYS A 247 11.12 36.38 -57.45
C CYS A 247 12.38 35.81 -56.75
N GLY A 248 12.78 34.55 -56.93
CA GLY A 248 12.35 33.49 -57.86
C GLY A 248 13.20 32.22 -57.66
N SER A 249 12.79 31.17 -58.35
CA SER A 249 13.14 29.75 -58.24
C SER A 249 14.56 29.33 -58.67
N GLU A 250 14.79 28.01 -58.51
CA GLU A 250 15.85 27.12 -59.06
C GLU A 250 17.10 26.98 -58.18
N GLY A 251 17.66 25.81 -57.87
CA GLY A 251 17.52 24.44 -58.38
C GLY A 251 18.93 23.80 -58.39
N ARG A 252 19.03 22.50 -58.04
CA ARG A 252 20.21 21.60 -58.22
C ARG A 252 21.46 21.91 -57.38
N GLU A 253 22.34 20.98 -57.02
CA GLU A 253 22.57 19.58 -57.39
C GLU A 253 23.38 18.88 -56.28
N ARG A 254 23.43 17.55 -56.37
CA ARG A 254 24.15 16.59 -55.52
C ARG A 254 25.67 16.78 -55.54
N SER A 255 26.33 16.38 -54.45
CA SER A 255 27.37 15.33 -54.43
C SER A 255 27.51 14.79 -53.01
#